data_AF-A0A7V6HHJ4-F1
#
_entry.id   AF-A0A7V6HHJ4-F1
#
_cell.length_a   1.000
_cell.length_b   1.000
_cell.length_c   1.000
_cell.angle_alpha   90.00
_cell.angle_beta   90.00
_cell.angle_gamma   90.00
#
_symmetry.space_group_name_H-M   'P 1'
#
loop_
_entity.id
_entity.type
_entity.pdbx_description
1 polymer ?
#
loop_
_entity_poly.entity_id
_entity_poly.type
_entity_poly.pdbx_seq_one_letter_code
_entity_poly.pdbx_strand_id
1 'polypeptide(L)'
;MTASMEINCTACRKLTWVRKEPVYEGFKKVGEAYVCTGCGARYASAEETPFVRGQRRPQVFTESDKPERPRIFDESERQHSCGWCRHFVVNPFAQRCGLTNKETQATDLCVRFEKREPQD
;
A
#
# COMPACT_ATOMS: atom_id res chain seq x y z
N MET A 1 -21.76 -2.40 0.00
CA MET A 1 -22.15 -1.01 -0.38
C MET A 1 -21.33 -0.07 0.47
N THR A 2 -20.26 0.50 -0.09
CA THR A 2 -19.44 1.51 0.60
C THR A 2 -20.32 2.74 0.83
N ALA A 3 -20.69 3.01 2.08
CA ALA A 3 -21.44 4.20 2.45
C ALA A 3 -20.65 5.44 2.01
N SER A 4 -21.22 6.25 1.12
CA SER A 4 -20.60 7.50 0.68
C SER A 4 -20.42 8.41 1.90
N MET A 5 -19.17 8.81 2.20
CA MET A 5 -18.86 9.80 3.24
C MET A 5 -19.00 11.25 2.74
N GLU A 6 -19.55 11.43 1.54
CA GLU A 6 -19.87 12.73 0.97
C GLU A 6 -21.20 13.23 1.53
N ILE A 7 -21.23 14.50 1.93
CA ILE A 7 -22.41 15.17 2.48
C ILE A 7 -22.66 16.51 1.76
N ASN A 8 -23.92 16.91 1.67
CA ASN A 8 -24.30 18.29 1.35
C ASN A 8 -24.49 19.03 2.67
N CYS A 9 -23.42 19.64 3.18
CA CYS A 9 -23.43 20.22 4.52
C CYS A 9 -24.48 21.35 4.64
N THR A 10 -25.39 21.25 5.61
CA THR A 10 -26.43 22.26 5.87
C THR A 10 -25.87 23.61 6.35
N ALA A 11 -24.69 23.62 6.97
CA ALA A 11 -24.07 24.84 7.49
C ALA A 11 -23.33 25.63 6.40
N CYS A 12 -22.37 24.99 5.70
CA CYS A 12 -21.59 25.68 4.67
C CYS A 12 -22.17 25.58 3.25
N ARG A 13 -23.20 24.74 3.06
CA ARG A 13 -23.89 24.50 1.77
C ARG A 13 -22.98 24.03 0.64
N LYS A 14 -21.85 23.43 0.97
CA LYS A 14 -20.90 22.85 0.01
C LYS A 14 -20.98 21.32 0.04
N LEU A 15 -20.73 20.72 -1.13
CA LEU A 15 -20.41 19.29 -1.24
C LEU A 15 -19.06 19.06 -0.57
N THR A 16 -19.03 18.22 0.46
CA THR A 16 -17.83 18.01 1.26
C THR A 16 -17.82 16.60 1.85
N TRP A 17 -16.70 16.22 2.46
CA TRP A 17 -16.53 14.94 3.11
C TRP A 17 -16.81 15.08 4.60
N VAL A 18 -17.27 14.00 5.22
CA VAL A 18 -17.52 13.93 6.65
C VAL A 18 -16.51 13.01 7.32
N ARG A 19 -15.99 13.42 8.49
CA ARG A 19 -15.22 12.54 9.36
C ARG A 19 -16.13 11.97 10.43
N LYS A 20 -15.94 10.71 10.74
CA LYS A 20 -16.73 9.98 11.73
C LYS A 20 -16.00 9.99 13.07
N GLU A 21 -16.64 10.50 14.11
CA GLU A 21 -16.08 10.61 15.45
C GLU A 21 -16.89 9.79 16.46
N PRO A 22 -16.25 8.90 17.24
CA PRO A 22 -16.93 8.21 18.32
C PRO A 22 -17.29 9.18 19.45
N VAL A 23 -18.51 9.05 19.99
CA VAL A 23 -18.97 9.76 21.20
C VAL A 23 -18.93 8.79 22.38
N TYR A 24 -18.34 9.22 23.49
CA TYR A 24 -18.16 8.43 24.71
C TYR A 24 -18.84 9.08 25.90
N GLU A 25 -19.42 8.24 26.77
CA GLU A 25 -19.75 8.60 28.16
C GLU A 25 -18.79 7.85 29.09
N GLY A 26 -17.87 8.59 29.70
CA GLY A 26 -16.72 8.00 30.38
C GLY A 26 -15.87 7.16 29.41
N PHE A 27 -15.72 5.86 29.71
CA PHE A 27 -14.98 4.92 28.87
C PHE A 27 -15.87 4.09 27.92
N LYS A 28 -17.19 4.32 27.91
CA LYS A 28 -18.13 3.58 27.08
C LYS A 28 -18.49 4.38 25.84
N LYS A 29 -18.29 3.80 24.64
CA LYS A 29 -18.77 4.40 23.38
C LYS A 29 -20.30 4.34 23.37
N VAL A 30 -20.95 5.49 23.30
CA VAL A 30 -22.42 5.62 23.29
C VAL A 30 -22.96 5.92 21.90
N GLY A 31 -22.13 6.43 20.98
CA GLY A 31 -22.60 6.77 19.64
C GLY A 31 -21.48 7.24 18.72
N GLU A 32 -21.91 7.83 17.60
CA GLU A 32 -21.03 8.30 16.54
C GLU A 32 -21.59 9.60 16.00
N ALA A 33 -20.78 10.65 16.05
CA ALA A 33 -21.07 11.94 15.46
C ALA A 33 -20.32 12.09 14.14
N TYR A 34 -20.84 12.96 13.29
CA TYR A 34 -20.32 13.17 11.95
C TYR A 34 -19.95 14.64 11.79
N VAL A 35 -18.68 14.92 11.50
CA VAL A 35 -18.16 16.29 11.44
C VAL A 35 -17.77 16.64 10.01
N CYS A 36 -18.34 17.74 9.49
CA CYS A 36 -18.03 18.30 8.19
C CYS A 36 -16.55 18.73 8.14
N THR A 37 -15.79 18.19 7.18
CA THR A 37 -14.36 18.53 7.04
C THR A 37 -14.12 19.95 6.50
N GLY A 38 -15.09 20.54 5.80
CA GLY A 38 -14.96 21.88 5.24
C GLY A 38 -15.26 23.04 6.21
N CYS A 39 -16.18 22.86 7.17
CA CYS A 39 -16.57 23.95 8.09
C CYS A 39 -16.65 23.55 9.57
N GLY A 40 -16.47 22.27 9.91
CA GLY A 40 -16.51 21.79 11.29
C GLY A 40 -17.91 21.59 11.87
N ALA A 41 -18.98 21.80 11.10
CA ALA A 41 -20.34 21.52 11.57
C ALA A 41 -20.51 20.05 11.97
N ARG A 42 -21.14 19.81 13.12
CA ARG A 42 -21.32 18.48 13.73
C ARG A 42 -22.78 18.04 13.62
N TYR A 43 -22.98 16.80 13.20
CA TYR A 43 -24.26 16.09 13.18
C TYR A 43 -24.22 15.00 14.26
N ALA A 44 -25.32 14.83 15.01
CA ALA A 44 -25.32 13.95 16.18
C ALA A 44 -25.38 12.46 15.81
N SER A 45 -25.93 12.14 14.64
CA SER A 45 -26.08 10.77 14.16
C SER A 45 -25.99 10.66 12.64
N ALA A 46 -26.01 9.42 12.13
CA ALA A 46 -25.98 9.17 10.69
C ALA A 46 -27.28 9.61 10.00
N GLU A 47 -28.41 9.52 10.71
CA GLU A 47 -29.75 9.86 10.22
C GLU A 47 -29.92 11.36 10.01
N GLU A 48 -29.32 12.19 10.87
CA GLU A 48 -29.31 13.65 10.74
C GLU A 48 -28.30 14.15 9.70
N THR A 49 -27.32 13.32 9.34
CA THR A 49 -26.24 13.72 8.46
C THR A 49 -26.74 13.75 7.01
N PRO A 50 -26.59 14.86 6.28
CA PRO A 50 -27.10 15.02 4.92
C PRO A 50 -26.21 14.32 3.89
N PHE A 51 -26.12 12.99 3.97
CA PHE A 51 -25.33 12.17 3.04
C PHE A 51 -25.84 12.27 1.61
N VAL A 52 -24.90 12.42 0.70
CA VAL A 52 -25.17 12.38 -0.74
C VAL A 52 -25.47 10.94 -1.10
N ARG A 53 -26.70 10.67 -1.52
CA ARG A 53 -27.06 9.37 -2.08
C ARG A 53 -26.33 9.20 -3.40
N GLY A 54 -25.59 8.11 -3.54
CA GLY A 54 -24.81 7.83 -4.74
C GLY A 54 -25.69 7.94 -5.98
N GLN A 55 -25.43 8.97 -6.80
CA GLN A 55 -26.00 9.00 -8.13
C GLN A 55 -25.41 7.83 -8.91
N ARG A 56 -26.25 7.13 -9.68
CA ARG A 56 -25.79 6.17 -10.68
C ARG A 56 -24.90 6.92 -11.68
N ARG A 57 -23.59 6.93 -11.43
CA ARG A 57 -22.62 7.45 -12.39
C ARG A 57 -22.60 6.49 -13.58
N PRO A 58 -22.62 6.97 -14.82
CA PRO A 58 -22.42 6.10 -15.97
C PRO A 58 -21.07 5.42 -15.81
N GLN A 59 -21.05 4.10 -15.94
CA GLN A 59 -19.83 3.32 -15.93
C GLN A 59 -19.20 3.44 -17.32
N VAL A 60 -18.38 4.48 -17.51
CA VAL A 60 -17.72 4.77 -18.79
C VAL A 60 -16.58 3.80 -19.08
N PHE A 61 -15.93 3.30 -18.03
CA PHE A 61 -14.85 2.32 -18.12
C PHE A 61 -15.22 1.04 -17.37
N THR A 62 -14.76 -0.07 -17.93
CA THR A 62 -14.94 -1.44 -17.47
C THR A 62 -13.59 -2.03 -17.07
N GLU A 63 -13.59 -3.20 -16.43
CA GLU A 63 -12.33 -3.88 -16.10
C GLU A 63 -11.49 -4.22 -17.35
N SER A 64 -12.11 -4.37 -18.53
CA SER A 64 -11.38 -4.59 -19.79
C SER A 64 -10.63 -3.35 -20.29
N ASP A 65 -10.97 -2.15 -19.81
CA ASP A 65 -10.25 -0.91 -20.15
C ASP A 65 -8.99 -0.73 -19.28
N LYS A 66 -8.80 -1.58 -18.28
CA LYS A 66 -7.63 -1.53 -17.39
C LYS A 66 -6.41 -2.05 -18.15
N PRO A 67 -5.37 -1.22 -18.37
CA PRO A 67 -4.14 -1.70 -18.99
C PRO A 67 -3.49 -2.76 -18.10
N GLU A 68 -2.78 -3.69 -18.74
CA GLU A 68 -2.01 -4.69 -18.01
C GLU A 68 -0.97 -4.01 -17.11
N ARG A 69 -0.81 -4.54 -15.89
CA ARG A 69 0.13 -3.98 -14.93
C ARG A 69 1.55 -4.12 -15.48
N PRO A 70 2.32 -3.02 -15.62
CA PRO A 70 3.68 -3.11 -16.13
C PRO A 70 4.54 -3.97 -15.19
N ARG A 71 5.22 -4.96 -15.76
CA ARG A 71 6.26 -5.72 -15.07
C ARG A 71 7.60 -5.05 -15.34
N ILE A 72 8.02 -4.19 -14.40
CA ILE A 72 9.23 -3.37 -14.54
C ILE A 72 10.48 -4.13 -14.12
N PHE A 73 10.35 -5.10 -13.22
CA PHE A 73 11.47 -5.88 -12.68
C PHE A 73 11.21 -7.35 -12.92
N ASP A 74 12.21 -8.02 -13.47
CA ASP A 74 12.25 -9.48 -13.50
C ASP A 74 12.94 -10.01 -12.23
N GLU A 75 12.46 -11.13 -11.70
CA GLU A 75 13.06 -11.72 -10.50
C GLU A 75 14.51 -12.17 -10.74
N SER A 76 14.85 -12.52 -11.99
CA SER A 76 16.21 -12.85 -12.39
C SER A 76 17.19 -11.69 -12.21
N GLU A 77 16.75 -10.43 -12.32
CA GLU A 77 17.63 -9.26 -12.13
C GLU A 77 18.20 -9.19 -10.71
N ARG A 78 17.45 -9.69 -9.71
CA ARG A 78 17.91 -9.75 -8.31
C ARG A 78 18.91 -10.88 -8.04
N GLN A 79 19.05 -11.82 -8.96
CA GLN A 79 19.84 -13.04 -8.79
C GLN A 79 21.21 -12.97 -9.49
N HIS A 80 21.72 -11.76 -9.77
CA HIS A 80 23.00 -11.51 -10.45
C HIS A 80 24.08 -10.89 -9.54
N SER A 81 24.15 -11.31 -8.28
CA SER A 81 25.17 -10.87 -7.32
C SER A 81 25.91 -12.05 -6.69
N CYS A 82 27.05 -11.78 -6.04
CA CYS A 82 27.87 -12.80 -5.40
C CYS A 82 27.06 -13.75 -4.49
N GLY A 83 26.06 -13.28 -3.73
CA GLY A 83 25.22 -14.13 -2.88
C GLY A 83 24.47 -15.25 -3.63
N TRP A 84 24.24 -15.08 -4.93
CA TRP A 84 23.60 -16.06 -5.82
C TRP A 84 24.60 -16.83 -6.69
N CYS A 85 25.90 -16.55 -6.55
CA CYS A 85 26.95 -17.15 -7.34
C CYS A 85 27.34 -18.52 -6.76
N ARG A 86 27.59 -19.51 -7.63
CA ARG A 86 28.12 -20.83 -7.28
C ARG A 86 29.42 -20.76 -6.49
N HIS A 87 30.21 -19.72 -6.73
CA HIS A 87 31.54 -19.55 -6.15
C HIS A 87 31.54 -18.80 -4.81
N PHE A 88 30.38 -18.43 -4.28
CA PHE A 88 30.29 -17.67 -3.04
C PHE A 88 30.35 -18.60 -1.82
N VAL A 89 31.35 -18.37 -0.97
CA VAL A 89 31.60 -19.17 0.22
C VAL A 89 31.20 -18.37 1.45
N VAL A 90 30.18 -18.85 2.16
CA VAL A 90 29.78 -18.31 3.46
C VAL A 90 30.75 -18.82 4.51
N ASN A 91 31.55 -17.92 5.07
CA ASN A 91 32.49 -18.19 6.15
C ASN A 91 32.10 -17.34 7.37
N PRO A 92 32.18 -17.88 8.61
CA PRO A 92 31.79 -17.17 9.84
C PRO A 92 32.48 -15.83 10.09
N PHE A 93 33.68 -15.60 9.54
CA PHE A 93 34.47 -14.40 9.80
C PHE A 93 34.43 -13.40 8.65
N ALA A 94 34.65 -13.87 7.42
CA ALA A 94 34.65 -13.02 6.23
C ALA A 94 34.13 -13.80 5.02
N GLN A 95 33.13 -13.27 4.33
CA GLN A 95 32.61 -13.84 3.10
C GLN A 95 33.66 -13.77 1.98
N ARG A 96 33.84 -14.86 1.22
CA ARG A 96 34.91 -14.94 0.21
C ARG A 96 34.42 -15.55 -1.10
N CYS A 97 35.12 -15.19 -2.18
CA CYS A 97 34.99 -15.85 -3.46
C CYS A 97 35.89 -17.09 -3.53
N GLY A 98 35.31 -18.26 -3.80
CA GLY A 98 36.03 -19.52 -3.97
C GLY A 98 36.96 -19.58 -5.19
N LEU A 99 36.75 -18.73 -6.21
CA LEU A 99 37.63 -18.67 -7.39
C LEU A 99 38.91 -17.87 -7.13
N THR A 100 38.81 -16.72 -6.48
CA THR A 100 39.94 -15.80 -6.32
C THR A 100 40.49 -15.75 -4.91
N ASN A 101 39.82 -16.41 -3.96
CA ASN A 101 40.09 -16.34 -2.53
C ASN A 101 40.20 -14.90 -2.01
N LYS A 102 39.41 -13.98 -2.57
CA LYS A 102 39.30 -12.59 -2.10
C LYS A 102 38.04 -12.44 -1.26
N GLU A 103 38.07 -11.50 -0.33
CA GLU A 103 36.89 -11.10 0.42
C GLU A 103 35.87 -10.42 -0.51
N THR A 104 34.59 -10.77 -0.37
CA THR A 104 33.48 -10.30 -1.22
C THR A 104 32.19 -10.26 -0.42
N GLN A 105 31.28 -9.33 -0.72
CA GLN A 105 29.95 -9.25 -0.12
C GLN A 105 28.88 -9.92 -1.00
N ALA A 106 27.77 -10.35 -0.40
CA ALA A 106 26.66 -10.97 -1.13
C ALA A 106 26.04 -10.07 -2.21
N THR A 107 26.17 -8.75 -2.10
CA THR A 107 25.64 -7.75 -3.05
C THR A 107 26.63 -7.38 -4.16
N ASP A 108 27.88 -7.86 -4.11
CA ASP A 108 28.88 -7.52 -5.11
C ASP A 108 28.50 -8.08 -6.49
N LEU A 109 28.75 -7.28 -7.54
CA LEU A 109 28.57 -7.70 -8.93
C LEU A 109 29.89 -8.27 -9.46
N CYS A 110 29.80 -9.36 -10.23
CA CYS A 110 30.97 -10.07 -10.73
C CYS A 110 30.81 -10.42 -12.20
N VAL A 111 31.84 -10.12 -13.01
CA VAL A 111 31.88 -10.50 -14.43
C VAL A 111 32.06 -12.00 -14.66
N ARG A 112 32.48 -12.73 -13.61
CA ARG A 112 32.62 -14.20 -13.59
C ARG A 112 31.45 -14.88 -12.86
N PHE A 113 30.30 -14.21 -12.82
CA PHE A 113 29.13 -14.72 -12.14
C PHE A 113 28.63 -16.01 -12.82
N GLU A 114 28.47 -17.05 -12.03
CA GLU A 114 27.83 -18.31 -12.43
C GLU A 114 26.75 -18.63 -11.42
N LYS A 115 25.50 -18.78 -11.88
CA LYS A 115 24.35 -18.97 -10.99
C LYS A 115 24.49 -20.28 -10.20
N ARG A 116 24.26 -20.22 -8.89
CA ARG A 116 24.21 -21.41 -8.02
C ARG A 116 22.97 -22.24 -8.36
N GLU A 117 23.15 -23.56 -8.46
CA GLU A 117 22.03 -24.49 -8.58
C GLU A 117 21.18 -24.47 -7.30
N PRO A 118 19.84 -24.44 -7.40
CA PRO A 118 19.00 -24.58 -6.24
C PRO A 118 19.31 -25.92 -5.56
N GLN A 119 19.63 -25.88 -4.26
CA GLN A 119 19.72 -27.08 -3.45
C GLN A 119 18.34 -27.39 -2.92
N ASP A 120 17.83 -28.60 -3.21
CA ASP A 120 16.63 -29.17 -2.59
C ASP A 120 16.78 -29.34 -1.07
#